data_AF-A0A251XCK7-F1
#
_entry.id   AF-A0A251XCK7-F1
#
_cell.length_a   1.000
_cell.length_b   1.000
_cell.length_c   1.000
_cell.angle_alpha   90.00
_cell.angle_beta   90.00
_cell.angle_gamma   90.00
#
_symmetry.space_group_name_H-M   'P 1'
#
loop_
_entity.id
_entity.type
_entity.pdbx_description
1 polymer ?
#
loop_
_entity_poly.entity_id
_entity_poly.type
_entity_poly.pdbx_seq_one_letter_code
_entity_poly.pdbx_strand_id
1 'polypeptide(L)'
;MKKKLLTFLIALSCYSGVSMAAEVNFSRAYIIQSTPEELLLGNVEHWPNLNPFPFTTTLKLGFDRVSGQFLILESQPQVLTGDLLQAQLQNTLWKGEYKTVGNFYITSLNFLSVNKGFVGAEVIHDTGSPNRDNYLRAHLGGTIFSEYLIKNQKDEEEWLSQVAYLENVARIEEANAKAIADLIEKEKDPSEAKLEVIPPIIAIRHQVRLKRVRGLEFRHSSASWGSATEYRFTIENNEIKGIVGTPRDSYSSNDGTTGNGNLWLIPAAIYDERNAPPVLE
;
A
#
# COMPACT_ATOMS: atom_id res chain seq x y z
N MET A 1 55.72 -29.71 24.18
CA MET A 1 55.10 -30.60 23.16
C MET A 1 53.86 -31.26 23.74
N LYS A 2 52.66 -30.91 23.25
CA LYS A 2 51.59 -31.85 22.84
C LYS A 2 50.40 -31.04 22.28
N LYS A 3 49.87 -31.56 21.19
CA LYS A 3 48.99 -30.93 20.20
C LYS A 3 47.54 -30.84 20.67
N LYS A 4 46.83 -29.85 20.12
CA LYS A 4 45.37 -29.73 20.05
C LYS A 4 44.75 -30.97 19.40
N LEU A 5 43.63 -31.43 19.95
CA LEU A 5 42.53 -32.05 19.20
C LEU A 5 41.28 -32.02 20.10
N LEU A 6 40.35 -31.09 19.87
CA LEU A 6 38.98 -31.21 20.37
C LEU A 6 38.10 -31.42 19.13
N THR A 7 37.80 -32.68 18.89
CA THR A 7 36.91 -33.17 17.86
C THR A 7 35.49 -32.95 18.33
N PHE A 8 34.73 -32.04 17.71
CA PHE A 8 33.28 -32.00 17.91
C PHE A 8 32.64 -32.92 16.87
N LEU A 9 32.19 -34.07 17.35
CA LEU A 9 31.51 -35.11 16.60
C LEU A 9 30.02 -34.74 16.55
N ILE A 10 29.48 -34.40 15.38
CA ILE A 10 28.04 -34.39 15.14
C ILE A 10 27.78 -35.41 14.02
N ALA A 11 27.35 -36.60 14.42
CA ALA A 11 26.69 -37.58 13.55
C ALA A 11 25.44 -38.03 14.32
N LEU A 12 24.27 -37.53 13.92
CA LEU A 12 23.32 -38.18 13.03
C LEU A 12 22.51 -39.28 13.72
N SER A 13 21.23 -39.00 13.98
CA SER A 13 20.19 -40.04 13.95
C SER A 13 18.86 -39.44 13.50
N CYS A 14 18.54 -39.77 12.24
CA CYS A 14 17.23 -40.13 11.71
C CYS A 14 15.99 -39.60 12.44
N TYR A 15 15.36 -38.58 11.84
CA TYR A 15 13.91 -38.54 11.78
C TYR A 15 13.45 -38.62 10.31
N SER A 16 12.53 -39.55 10.11
CA SER A 16 11.81 -39.88 8.88
C SER A 16 11.33 -38.66 8.11
N GLY A 17 11.38 -38.77 6.77
CA GLY A 17 10.87 -37.80 5.82
C GLY A 17 9.40 -37.45 6.00
N VAL A 18 9.16 -36.39 6.75
CA VAL A 18 8.09 -35.44 6.44
C VAL A 18 8.81 -34.25 5.86
N SER A 19 8.74 -34.08 4.54
CA SER A 19 8.96 -32.76 3.96
C SER A 19 7.91 -31.86 4.62
N MET A 20 8.31 -31.15 5.66
CA MET A 20 7.54 -30.04 6.20
C MET A 20 7.65 -28.91 5.19
N ALA A 21 7.09 -29.11 4.01
CA ALA A 21 6.91 -28.05 3.04
C ALA A 21 5.94 -27.06 3.67
N ALA A 22 6.44 -25.94 4.16
CA ALA A 22 5.61 -24.78 4.39
C ALA A 22 4.93 -24.47 3.05
N GLU A 23 3.62 -24.34 3.05
CA GLU A 23 2.91 -23.93 1.85
C GLU A 23 3.24 -22.46 1.61
N VAL A 24 3.84 -22.19 0.45
CA VAL A 24 4.26 -20.85 0.04
C VAL A 24 3.30 -20.38 -1.04
N ASN A 25 2.57 -19.31 -0.77
CA ASN A 25 1.58 -18.75 -1.68
C ASN A 25 2.12 -17.46 -2.33
N PHE A 26 2.29 -17.51 -3.64
CA PHE A 26 2.73 -16.39 -4.48
C PHE A 26 1.58 -15.65 -5.17
N SER A 27 0.31 -16.06 -4.97
CA SER A 27 -0.85 -15.49 -5.70
C SER A 27 -1.01 -13.98 -5.51
N ARG A 28 -0.48 -13.44 -4.41
CA ARG A 28 -0.51 -12.01 -4.08
C ARG A 28 0.89 -11.40 -4.00
N ALA A 29 1.91 -12.14 -4.42
CA ALA A 29 3.27 -11.65 -4.44
C ALA A 29 3.44 -10.59 -5.54
N TYR A 30 4.30 -9.61 -5.30
CA TYR A 30 4.63 -8.58 -6.28
C TYR A 30 6.11 -8.25 -6.24
N ILE A 31 6.58 -7.62 -7.31
CA ILE A 31 7.97 -7.21 -7.45
C ILE A 31 8.16 -5.89 -6.72
N ILE A 32 8.95 -5.89 -5.65
CA ILE A 32 9.40 -4.67 -4.97
C ILE A 32 10.51 -4.01 -5.80
N GLN A 33 11.48 -4.81 -6.23
CA GLN A 33 12.63 -4.37 -6.99
C GLN A 33 13.07 -5.47 -7.94
N SER A 34 13.53 -5.09 -9.13
CA SER A 34 14.12 -6.00 -10.10
C SER A 34 15.40 -5.40 -10.67
N THR A 35 16.48 -6.19 -10.63
CA THR A 35 17.75 -5.92 -11.30
C THR A 35 18.09 -7.10 -12.21
N PRO A 36 19.10 -6.99 -13.09
CA PRO A 36 19.50 -8.10 -13.96
C PRO A 36 19.98 -9.37 -13.23
N GLU A 37 20.32 -9.27 -11.95
CA GLU A 37 20.90 -10.37 -11.16
C GLU A 37 20.00 -10.78 -10.00
N GLU A 38 19.15 -9.87 -9.52
CA GLU A 38 18.36 -10.05 -8.32
C GLU A 38 16.91 -9.59 -8.51
N LEU A 39 15.97 -10.36 -7.95
CA LEU A 39 14.55 -10.05 -7.90
C LEU A 39 14.09 -10.02 -6.45
N LEU A 40 13.54 -8.90 -6.01
CA LEU A 40 12.97 -8.75 -4.68
C LEU A 40 11.45 -8.87 -4.77
N LEU A 41 10.91 -9.94 -4.20
CA LEU A 41 9.47 -10.21 -4.13
C LEU A 41 8.94 -9.87 -2.75
N GLY A 42 7.84 -9.12 -2.70
CA GLY A 42 7.05 -8.90 -1.50
C GLY A 42 5.79 -9.75 -1.49
N ASN A 43 5.20 -9.86 -0.31
CA ASN A 43 3.90 -10.46 -0.03
C ASN A 43 3.81 -11.94 -0.40
N VAL A 44 4.91 -12.64 -0.15
CA VAL A 44 4.95 -14.10 -0.23
C VAL A 44 4.36 -14.61 1.09
N GLU A 45 3.18 -15.19 1.00
CA GLU A 45 2.48 -15.72 2.17
C GLU A 45 3.06 -17.10 2.52
N HIS A 46 3.48 -17.25 3.77
CA HIS A 46 3.90 -18.54 4.32
C HIS A 46 2.83 -19.06 5.27
N TRP A 47 2.47 -20.32 5.08
CA TRP A 47 1.58 -21.06 5.97
C TRP A 47 2.42 -22.11 6.71
N PRO A 48 2.87 -21.83 7.94
CA PRO A 48 3.58 -22.82 8.73
C PRO A 48 2.58 -23.89 9.17
N ASN A 49 2.91 -25.17 8.97
CA ASN A 49 2.07 -26.29 9.42
C ASN A 49 1.74 -26.27 10.94
N LEU A 50 2.44 -25.45 11.74
CA LEU A 50 2.28 -25.31 13.19
C LEU A 50 1.73 -23.93 13.63
N ASN A 51 1.47 -23.01 12.70
CA ASN A 51 0.95 -21.68 13.04
C ASN A 51 -0.27 -21.36 12.16
N PRO A 52 -1.48 -21.19 12.73
CA PRO A 52 -2.70 -20.97 11.95
C PRO A 52 -2.76 -19.60 11.26
N PHE A 53 -1.78 -18.72 11.52
CA PHE A 53 -1.74 -17.38 10.95
C PHE A 53 -0.67 -17.31 9.86
N PRO A 54 -1.05 -17.03 8.59
CA PRO A 54 -0.08 -16.75 7.56
C PRO A 54 0.69 -15.48 7.91
N PHE A 55 1.99 -15.48 7.69
CA PHE A 55 2.80 -14.27 7.72
C PHE A 55 3.40 -14.03 6.34
N THR A 56 3.61 -12.76 6.02
CA THR A 56 4.17 -12.34 4.74
C THR A 56 5.67 -12.12 4.87
N THR A 57 6.41 -12.54 3.87
CA THR A 57 7.86 -12.34 3.77
C THR A 57 8.21 -11.56 2.52
N THR A 58 9.34 -10.89 2.61
CA THR A 58 10.08 -10.40 1.46
C THR A 58 11.14 -11.46 1.09
N LEU A 59 11.11 -11.94 -0.15
CA LEU A 59 12.09 -12.86 -0.69
C LEU A 59 13.05 -12.14 -1.64
N LYS A 60 14.34 -12.27 -1.38
CA LYS A 60 15.40 -11.88 -2.31
C LYS A 60 15.80 -13.10 -3.13
N LEU A 61 15.55 -13.06 -4.42
CA LEU A 61 15.88 -14.12 -5.36
C LEU A 61 17.09 -13.72 -6.21
N GLY A 62 18.03 -14.63 -6.41
CA GLY A 62 19.16 -14.49 -7.33
C GLY A 62 18.96 -15.38 -8.54
N PHE A 63 19.24 -14.88 -9.74
CA PHE A 63 19.18 -15.70 -10.95
C PHE A 63 20.53 -16.38 -11.21
N ASP A 64 20.57 -17.71 -11.08
CA ASP A 64 21.75 -18.48 -11.47
C ASP A 64 21.71 -18.76 -12.98
N ARG A 65 22.61 -18.11 -13.71
CA ARG A 65 22.73 -18.25 -15.16
C ARG A 65 23.20 -19.64 -15.61
N VAL A 66 23.84 -20.40 -14.72
CA VAL A 66 24.37 -21.73 -15.03
C VAL A 66 23.24 -22.77 -14.98
N SER A 67 22.43 -22.75 -13.92
CA SER A 67 21.29 -23.66 -13.77
C SER A 67 19.99 -23.16 -14.42
N GLY A 68 19.89 -21.86 -14.72
CA GLY A 68 18.68 -21.23 -15.23
C GLY A 68 17.56 -21.12 -14.19
N GLN A 69 17.90 -21.21 -12.91
CA GLN A 69 16.95 -21.21 -11.80
C GLN A 69 17.09 -19.96 -10.92
N PHE A 70 15.99 -19.59 -10.25
CA PHE A 70 16.04 -18.62 -9.17
C PHE A 70 16.36 -19.31 -7.85
N LEU A 71 17.34 -18.79 -7.13
CA LEU A 71 17.72 -19.23 -5.79
C LEU A 71 17.21 -18.20 -4.78
N ILE A 72 16.64 -18.67 -3.67
CA ILE A 72 16.33 -17.80 -2.53
C ILE A 72 17.64 -17.44 -1.86
N LEU A 73 18.08 -16.19 -2.02
CA LEU A 73 19.27 -15.65 -1.37
C LEU A 73 18.97 -15.25 0.07
N GLU A 74 17.78 -14.67 0.29
CA GLU A 74 17.37 -14.15 1.58
C GLU A 74 15.84 -14.19 1.73
N SER A 75 15.37 -14.37 2.97
CA SER A 75 13.96 -14.29 3.35
C SER A 75 13.86 -13.54 4.67
N GLN A 76 13.09 -12.46 4.69
CA GLN A 76 12.85 -11.67 5.90
C GLN A 76 11.35 -11.46 6.13
N PRO A 77 10.88 -11.37 7.38
CA PRO A 77 9.53 -10.89 7.68
C PRO A 77 9.29 -9.55 6.99
N GLN A 78 8.15 -9.42 6.33
CA GLN A 78 7.86 -8.23 5.56
C GLN A 78 7.50 -7.07 6.47
N VAL A 79 8.27 -5.99 6.37
CA VAL A 79 7.95 -4.71 7.02
C VAL A 79 7.03 -3.93 6.09
N LEU A 80 5.84 -3.56 6.58
CA LEU A 80 4.90 -2.72 5.82
C LEU A 80 5.50 -1.32 5.64
N THR A 81 5.75 -0.94 4.39
CA THR A 81 6.21 0.40 4.01
C THR A 81 5.19 1.06 3.08
N GLY A 82 5.26 2.38 2.94
CA GLY A 82 4.42 3.12 2.00
C GLY A 82 4.53 2.60 0.56
N ASP A 83 5.74 2.25 0.10
CA ASP A 83 5.99 1.76 -1.27
C ASP A 83 5.40 0.36 -1.48
N LEU A 84 5.47 -0.46 -0.45
CA LEU A 84 4.96 -1.82 -0.43
C LEU A 84 3.43 -1.86 -0.54
N LEU A 85 2.76 -1.01 0.24
CA LEU A 85 1.31 -0.86 0.19
C LEU A 85 0.87 -0.23 -1.15
N GLN A 86 1.65 0.70 -1.70
CA GLN A 86 1.42 1.24 -3.04
C GLN A 86 1.50 0.15 -4.11
N ALA A 87 2.48 -0.75 -4.04
CA ALA A 87 2.59 -1.89 -4.96
C ALA A 87 1.37 -2.82 -4.86
N GLN A 88 0.83 -3.03 -3.66
CA GLN A 88 -0.39 -3.82 -3.45
C GLN A 88 -1.65 -3.21 -4.08
N LEU A 89 -1.67 -1.90 -4.32
CA LEU A 89 -2.78 -1.25 -5.02
C LEU A 89 -2.73 -1.47 -6.53
N GLN A 90 -1.60 -1.91 -7.08
CA GLN A 90 -1.49 -2.14 -8.52
C GLN A 90 -2.41 -3.27 -8.98
N ASN A 91 -3.10 -3.04 -10.10
CA ASN A 91 -4.10 -3.92 -10.71
C ASN A 91 -5.26 -4.30 -9.77
N THR A 92 -5.61 -3.41 -8.85
CA THR A 92 -6.75 -3.63 -7.94
C THR A 92 -8.02 -2.97 -8.46
N LEU A 93 -9.13 -3.70 -8.38
CA LEU A 93 -10.47 -3.22 -8.70
C LEU A 93 -11.24 -2.94 -7.42
N TRP A 94 -11.82 -1.75 -7.35
CA TRP A 94 -12.63 -1.25 -6.25
C TRP A 94 -14.02 -0.91 -6.76
N LYS A 95 -15.04 -1.26 -5.99
CA LYS A 95 -16.45 -1.04 -6.34
C LYS A 95 -17.18 -0.38 -5.18
N GLY A 96 -18.18 0.44 -5.49
CA GLY A 96 -19.00 1.09 -4.48
C GLY A 96 -19.86 2.20 -5.04
N GLU A 97 -20.02 3.24 -4.25
CA GLU A 97 -21.00 4.28 -4.47
C GLU A 97 -20.33 5.63 -4.71
N TYR A 98 -20.91 6.38 -5.64
CA TYR A 98 -20.61 7.79 -5.83
C TYR A 98 -21.90 8.58 -5.79
N LYS A 99 -22.01 9.46 -4.78
CA LYS A 99 -23.22 10.23 -4.47
C LYS A 99 -23.00 11.70 -4.75
N THR A 100 -23.79 12.23 -5.67
CA THR A 100 -23.91 13.67 -5.93
C THR A 100 -25.23 14.20 -5.38
N VAL A 101 -25.48 15.51 -5.51
CA VAL A 101 -26.70 16.16 -5.01
C VAL A 101 -27.99 15.55 -5.57
N GLY A 102 -27.99 15.15 -6.84
CA GLY A 102 -29.19 14.66 -7.53
C GLY A 102 -29.02 13.34 -8.25
N ASN A 103 -27.87 12.70 -8.14
CA ASN A 103 -27.60 11.42 -8.82
C ASN A 103 -26.82 10.48 -7.91
N PHE A 104 -27.12 9.20 -8.06
CA PHE A 104 -26.41 8.10 -7.46
C PHE A 104 -25.78 7.25 -8.56
N TYR A 105 -24.51 6.88 -8.39
CA TYR A 105 -23.80 6.05 -9.36
C TYR A 105 -23.17 4.85 -8.67
N ILE A 106 -23.28 3.68 -9.32
CA ILE A 106 -22.42 2.54 -9.04
C ILE A 106 -21.09 2.82 -9.70
N THR A 107 -20.03 2.80 -8.89
CA THR A 107 -18.69 3.21 -9.33
C THR A 107 -17.73 2.05 -9.25
N SER A 108 -16.93 1.90 -10.30
CA SER A 108 -15.76 1.02 -10.32
C SER A 108 -14.50 1.87 -10.52
N LEU A 109 -13.47 1.63 -9.71
CA LEU A 109 -12.15 2.25 -9.84
C LEU A 109 -11.10 1.14 -9.95
N ASN A 110 -10.35 1.13 -11.04
CA ASN A 110 -9.26 0.20 -11.28
C ASN A 110 -7.92 0.94 -11.23
N PHE A 111 -7.07 0.61 -10.28
CA PHE A 111 -5.68 1.10 -10.25
C PHE A 111 -4.84 0.28 -11.21
N LEU A 112 -4.58 0.82 -12.41
CA LEU A 112 -3.84 0.13 -13.46
C LEU A 112 -2.33 0.11 -13.19
N SER A 113 -1.80 1.21 -12.65
CA SER A 113 -0.38 1.34 -12.36
C SER A 113 -0.18 2.18 -11.10
N VAL A 114 0.63 1.70 -10.16
CA VAL A 114 1.06 2.45 -8.99
C VAL A 114 2.57 2.28 -8.86
N ASN A 115 3.32 3.37 -8.95
CA ASN A 115 4.78 3.32 -8.90
C ASN A 115 5.37 4.63 -8.40
N LYS A 116 6.14 4.58 -7.31
CA LYS A 116 6.90 5.73 -6.75
C LYS A 116 6.05 6.99 -6.61
N GLY A 117 4.87 6.85 -5.99
CA GLY A 117 3.96 7.97 -5.76
C GLY A 117 3.15 8.42 -6.98
N PHE A 118 3.30 7.79 -8.14
CA PHE A 118 2.46 8.02 -9.31
C PHE A 118 1.38 6.97 -9.43
N VAL A 119 0.18 7.38 -9.85
CA VAL A 119 -0.97 6.51 -10.07
C VAL A 119 -1.54 6.73 -11.46
N GLY A 120 -1.81 5.63 -12.15
CA GLY A 120 -2.67 5.55 -13.32
C GLY A 120 -3.88 4.67 -12.99
N ALA A 121 -5.07 5.14 -13.31
CA ALA A 121 -6.31 4.45 -12.98
C ALA A 121 -7.36 4.60 -14.08
N GLU A 122 -8.37 3.74 -14.05
CA GLU A 122 -9.60 3.88 -14.82
C GLU A 122 -10.78 3.92 -13.86
N VAL A 123 -11.72 4.81 -14.12
CA VAL A 123 -12.96 4.91 -13.35
C VAL A 123 -14.16 4.79 -14.27
N ILE A 124 -15.19 4.08 -13.79
CA ILE A 124 -16.47 3.92 -14.45
C ILE A 124 -17.56 4.28 -13.45
N HIS A 125 -18.42 5.23 -13.80
CA HIS A 125 -19.64 5.56 -13.07
C HIS A 125 -20.85 5.14 -13.92
N ASP A 126 -21.69 4.24 -13.39
CA ASP A 126 -22.92 3.76 -14.03
C ASP A 126 -24.11 4.28 -13.22
N THR A 127 -25.14 4.82 -13.88
CA THR A 127 -26.36 5.32 -13.20
C THR A 127 -27.23 4.22 -12.61
N GLY A 128 -26.90 2.94 -12.84
CA GLY A 128 -27.71 1.82 -12.39
C GLY A 128 -28.99 1.65 -13.21
N SER A 129 -29.66 0.52 -13.00
CA SER A 129 -30.90 0.10 -13.68
C SER A 129 -32.01 1.17 -13.61
N PRO A 130 -32.88 1.33 -14.63
CA PRO A 130 -33.07 0.45 -15.79
C PRO A 130 -32.16 0.73 -16.98
N ASN A 131 -31.51 1.89 -17.04
CA ASN A 131 -30.67 2.29 -18.18
C ASN A 131 -29.18 2.12 -17.84
N ARG A 132 -28.69 0.87 -17.85
CA ARG A 132 -27.26 0.53 -17.79
C ARG A 132 -26.45 1.03 -19.00
N ASP A 133 -27.11 1.64 -19.98
CA ASP A 133 -26.48 2.26 -21.13
C ASP A 133 -25.85 3.64 -20.80
N ASN A 134 -26.14 4.19 -19.62
CA ASN A 134 -25.64 5.49 -19.18
C ASN A 134 -24.43 5.32 -18.27
N TYR A 135 -23.23 5.38 -18.86
CA TYR A 135 -21.99 5.34 -18.09
C TYR A 135 -21.05 6.47 -18.46
N LEU A 136 -20.22 6.81 -17.49
CA LEU A 136 -19.04 7.65 -17.65
C LEU A 136 -17.81 6.81 -17.41
N ARG A 137 -16.96 6.66 -18.43
CA ARG A 137 -15.62 6.07 -18.28
C ARG A 137 -14.56 7.14 -18.48
N ALA A 138 -13.56 7.15 -17.60
CA ALA A 138 -12.42 8.05 -17.70
C ALA A 138 -11.11 7.38 -17.30
N HIS A 139 -10.04 7.71 -18.02
CA HIS A 139 -8.68 7.43 -17.58
C HIS A 139 -8.17 8.56 -16.70
N LEU A 140 -7.66 8.18 -15.54
CA LEU A 140 -7.17 9.06 -14.52
C LEU A 140 -5.66 8.88 -14.34
N GLY A 141 -4.99 9.97 -13.99
CA GLY A 141 -3.61 9.98 -13.58
C GLY A 141 -3.38 10.99 -12.48
N GLY A 142 -2.42 10.72 -11.61
CA GLY A 142 -2.10 11.63 -10.52
C GLY A 142 -1.12 11.02 -9.54
N THR A 143 -1.30 11.36 -8.27
CA THR A 143 -0.34 11.03 -7.22
C THR A 143 -0.97 10.28 -6.06
N ILE A 144 -0.15 9.46 -5.42
CA ILE A 144 -0.42 8.80 -4.15
C ILE A 144 0.72 9.14 -3.19
N PHE A 145 0.38 9.42 -1.95
CA PHE A 145 1.37 9.58 -0.90
C PHE A 145 0.89 8.86 0.36
N SER A 146 1.84 8.26 1.06
CA SER A 146 1.58 7.53 2.29
C SER A 146 1.73 8.45 3.49
N GLU A 147 0.83 8.29 4.45
CA GLU A 147 0.89 8.95 5.74
C GLU A 147 0.96 7.89 6.83
N TYR A 148 1.75 8.15 7.86
CA TYR A 148 1.96 7.28 9.01
C TYR A 148 1.38 7.95 10.24
N LEU A 149 0.50 7.23 10.94
CA LEU A 149 0.06 7.60 12.27
C LEU A 149 1.16 7.21 13.24
N ILE A 150 1.71 8.17 13.96
CA ILE A 150 2.77 7.94 14.94
C ILE A 150 2.33 8.40 16.32
N LYS A 151 2.96 7.85 17.36
CA LYS A 151 2.89 8.41 18.72
C LYS A 151 4.07 9.34 18.94
N ASN A 152 3.81 10.63 19.11
CA ASN A 152 4.88 11.60 19.36
C ASN A 152 5.45 11.46 20.79
N GLN A 153 6.50 12.21 21.11
CA GLN A 153 7.15 12.17 22.44
C GLN A 153 6.25 12.62 23.59
N LYS A 154 5.11 13.27 23.30
CA LYS A 154 4.09 13.68 24.26
C LYS A 154 2.95 12.67 24.38
N ASP A 155 3.10 11.49 23.78
CA ASP A 155 2.08 10.44 23.76
C ASP A 155 0.84 10.81 22.92
N GLU A 156 0.93 11.83 22.06
CA GLU A 156 -0.16 12.26 21.18
C GLU A 156 -0.04 11.60 19.80
N GLU A 157 -1.18 11.28 19.19
CA GLU A 157 -1.24 10.69 17.85
C GLU A 157 -1.20 11.77 16.77
N GLU A 158 -0.30 11.60 15.80
CA GLU A 158 -0.14 12.55 14.69
C GLU A 158 0.07 11.80 13.37
N TRP A 159 -0.58 12.28 12.31
CA TRP A 159 -0.32 11.83 10.94
C TRP A 159 0.85 12.61 10.34
N LEU A 160 1.92 11.90 9.97
CA LEU A 160 3.04 12.46 9.23
C LEU A 160 3.11 11.86 7.83
N SER A 161 3.52 12.66 6.84
CA SER A 161 3.87 12.10 5.54
C SER A 161 5.05 11.14 5.68
N GLN A 162 5.10 10.10 4.84
CA GLN A 162 6.24 9.16 4.82
C GLN A 162 7.59 9.88 4.70
N VAL A 163 7.66 10.94 3.89
CA VAL A 163 8.87 11.76 3.73
C VAL A 163 9.26 12.42 5.05
N ALA A 164 8.32 13.11 5.70
CA ALA A 164 8.57 13.78 6.98
C ALA A 164 8.96 12.78 8.09
N TYR A 165 8.36 11.59 8.09
CA TYR A 165 8.73 10.53 9.03
C TYR A 165 10.18 10.07 8.80
N LEU A 166 10.57 9.79 7.56
CA LEU A 166 11.93 9.36 7.24
C LEU A 166 12.98 10.44 7.56
N GLU A 167 12.67 11.71 7.32
CA GLU A 167 13.52 12.83 7.73
C GLU A 167 13.69 12.89 9.25
N ASN A 168 12.60 12.67 10.01
CA ASN A 168 12.65 12.62 11.47
C ASN A 168 13.48 11.44 11.99
N VAL A 169 13.36 10.26 11.37
CA VAL A 169 14.17 9.08 11.70
C VAL A 169 15.65 9.38 11.48
N ALA A 170 16.01 9.88 10.29
CA ALA A 170 17.40 10.20 9.96
C ALA A 170 17.99 11.22 10.95
N ARG A 171 17.22 12.26 11.31
CA ARG A 171 17.64 13.26 12.31
C ARG A 171 17.88 12.62 13.68
N ILE A 172 17.01 11.72 14.13
CA ILE A 172 17.13 11.01 15.42
C ILE A 172 18.37 10.12 15.40
N GLU A 173 18.57 9.35 14.33
CA GLU A 173 19.72 8.45 14.18
C GLU A 173 21.04 9.22 14.17
N GLU A 174 21.11 10.34 13.45
CA GLU A 174 22.29 11.22 13.43
C GLU A 174 22.59 11.80 14.82
N ALA A 175 21.56 12.29 15.52
CA ALA A 175 21.71 12.82 16.88
C ALA A 175 22.19 11.75 17.87
N ASN A 176 21.63 10.54 17.78
CA ASN A 176 22.02 9.39 18.59
C ASN A 176 23.46 8.96 18.32
N ALA A 177 23.85 8.87 17.05
CA ALA A 177 25.22 8.55 16.64
C ALA A 177 26.22 9.58 17.18
N LYS A 178 25.88 10.87 17.10
CA LYS A 178 26.69 11.95 17.65
C LYS A 178 26.81 11.87 19.18
N ALA A 179 25.70 11.62 19.89
CA ALA A 179 25.71 11.49 21.34
C ALA A 179 26.62 10.34 21.82
N ILE A 180 26.62 9.23 21.08
CA ILE A 180 27.51 8.09 21.34
C ILE A 180 28.97 8.47 21.07
N ALA A 181 29.26 9.10 19.92
CA ALA A 181 30.61 9.52 19.55
C ALA A 181 31.21 10.49 20.58
N ASP A 182 30.43 11.47 21.04
CA ASP A 182 30.84 12.45 22.06
C ASP A 182 31.20 11.79 23.41
N LEU A 183 30.59 10.65 23.76
CA LEU A 183 30.93 9.88 24.97
C LEU A 183 32.20 9.06 24.78
N ILE A 184 32.36 8.44 23.61
CA ILE A 184 33.57 7.70 23.25
C ILE A 184 34.80 8.61 23.29
N GLU A 185 34.70 9.82 22.72
CA GLU A 185 35.79 10.82 22.75
C GLU A 185 36.14 11.23 24.19
N LYS A 186 35.17 11.22 25.09
CA LYS A 186 35.35 11.55 26.51
C LYS A 186 35.78 10.34 27.36
N GLU A 187 36.13 9.21 26.74
CA GLU A 187 36.44 7.94 27.41
C GLU A 187 35.35 7.48 28.39
N LYS A 188 34.09 7.83 28.11
CA LYS A 188 32.93 7.41 28.90
C LYS A 188 32.27 6.19 28.30
N ASP A 189 31.51 5.48 29.12
CA ASP A 189 30.71 4.35 28.66
C ASP A 189 29.62 4.83 27.68
N PRO A 190 29.59 4.33 26.42
CA PRO A 190 28.55 4.67 25.45
C PRO A 190 27.12 4.39 25.91
N SER A 191 26.93 3.48 26.86
CA SER A 191 25.62 3.15 27.42
C SER A 191 25.01 4.29 28.25
N GLU A 192 25.81 5.30 28.63
CA GLU A 192 25.32 6.51 29.29
C GLU A 192 24.64 7.51 28.31
N ALA A 193 24.61 7.22 27.00
CA ALA A 193 24.00 8.07 26.00
C ALA A 193 22.48 8.20 26.23
N LYS A 194 21.98 9.44 26.30
CA LYS A 194 20.54 9.71 26.26
C LYS A 194 20.06 9.68 24.82
N LEU A 195 19.55 8.53 24.40
CA LEU A 195 19.09 8.32 23.03
C LEU A 195 17.64 8.80 22.85
N GLU A 196 17.40 9.51 21.76
CA GLU A 196 16.05 9.78 21.27
C GLU A 196 15.47 8.50 20.68
N VAL A 197 14.21 8.18 21.04
CA VAL A 197 13.51 6.99 20.55
C VAL A 197 12.76 7.32 19.26
N ILE A 198 12.89 6.46 18.25
CA ILE A 198 12.13 6.58 17.00
C ILE A 198 10.63 6.35 17.29
N PRO A 199 9.74 7.27 16.91
CA PRO A 199 8.29 7.09 17.07
C PRO A 199 7.79 5.83 16.36
N PRO A 200 7.03 4.95 17.04
CA PRO A 200 6.44 3.78 16.40
C PRO A 200 5.32 4.19 15.44
N ILE A 201 5.21 3.47 14.32
CA ILE A 201 4.09 3.60 13.38
C ILE A 201 2.92 2.75 13.90
N ILE A 202 1.78 3.39 14.11
CA ILE A 202 0.54 2.79 14.62
C ILE A 202 -0.34 2.34 13.46
N ALA A 203 -0.48 3.18 12.44
CA ALA A 203 -1.32 2.94 11.28
C ALA A 203 -0.74 3.60 10.04
N ILE A 204 -1.16 3.13 8.87
CA ILE A 204 -0.76 3.68 7.57
C ILE A 204 -2.02 3.93 6.74
N ARG A 205 -2.08 5.08 6.08
CA ARG A 205 -3.10 5.39 5.08
C ARG A 205 -2.46 5.98 3.84
N HIS A 206 -3.20 5.96 2.73
CA HIS A 206 -2.78 6.62 1.50
C HIS A 206 -3.72 7.76 1.15
N GLN A 207 -3.16 8.91 0.81
CA GLN A 207 -3.88 9.99 0.18
C GLN A 207 -3.65 9.91 -1.32
N VAL A 208 -4.73 9.95 -2.08
CA VAL A 208 -4.68 9.81 -3.54
C VAL A 208 -5.40 10.98 -4.17
N ARG A 209 -4.74 11.56 -5.17
CA ARG A 209 -5.28 12.65 -5.98
C ARG A 209 -5.18 12.27 -7.45
N LEU A 210 -6.31 12.06 -8.09
CA LEU A 210 -6.38 11.69 -9.50
C LEU A 210 -7.09 12.75 -10.30
N LYS A 211 -6.57 13.05 -11.49
CA LYS A 211 -7.22 13.91 -12.47
C LYS A 211 -7.36 13.17 -13.78
N ARG A 212 -8.34 13.58 -14.57
CA ARG A 212 -8.53 13.03 -15.91
C ARG A 212 -7.32 13.35 -16.78
N VAL A 213 -6.76 12.34 -17.45
CA VAL A 213 -5.58 12.50 -18.32
C VAL A 213 -5.92 12.45 -19.81
N ARG A 214 -6.86 11.61 -20.25
CA ARG A 214 -7.34 11.49 -21.65
C ARG A 214 -8.73 10.86 -21.72
N GLY A 215 -9.45 11.11 -22.82
CA GLY A 215 -10.63 10.36 -23.30
C GLY A 215 -11.79 10.26 -22.31
N LEU A 216 -12.87 10.98 -22.59
CA LEU A 216 -14.16 10.67 -21.98
C LEU A 216 -14.92 9.80 -22.95
N GLU A 217 -15.24 8.59 -22.54
CA GLU A 217 -16.29 7.85 -23.19
C GLU A 217 -17.57 8.12 -22.41
N PHE A 218 -18.45 8.90 -23.03
CA PHE A 218 -19.79 9.11 -22.54
C PHE A 218 -20.76 8.34 -23.42
N ARG A 219 -21.72 7.71 -22.77
CA ARG A 219 -22.97 7.34 -23.40
C ARG A 219 -24.10 7.91 -22.54
N HIS A 220 -24.84 8.88 -23.09
CA HIS A 220 -26.06 9.46 -22.50
C HIS A 220 -25.97 10.02 -21.05
N SER A 221 -24.79 10.45 -20.56
CA SER A 221 -24.66 11.09 -19.25
C SER A 221 -25.21 12.53 -19.25
N SER A 222 -26.09 12.86 -18.30
CA SER A 222 -26.66 14.20 -18.09
C SER A 222 -25.79 15.12 -17.22
N ALA A 223 -24.73 14.59 -16.58
CA ALA A 223 -23.89 15.35 -15.66
C ALA A 223 -22.72 16.03 -16.41
N SER A 224 -22.53 17.33 -16.17
CA SER A 224 -21.40 18.07 -16.73
C SER A 224 -20.11 17.69 -15.98
N TRP A 225 -19.35 16.75 -16.55
CA TRP A 225 -18.04 16.35 -16.01
C TRP A 225 -16.94 17.18 -16.66
N GLY A 226 -16.57 18.26 -15.96
CA GLY A 226 -15.54 19.20 -16.41
C GLY A 226 -14.16 18.56 -16.59
N SER A 227 -13.32 19.16 -17.43
CA SER A 227 -11.91 18.77 -17.55
C SER A 227 -11.07 19.01 -16.30
N ALA A 228 -11.61 19.75 -15.34
CA ALA A 228 -10.97 20.10 -14.10
C ALA A 228 -11.40 19.21 -12.91
N THR A 229 -12.26 18.21 -13.12
CA THR A 229 -12.68 17.28 -12.06
C THR A 229 -11.48 16.48 -11.52
N GLU A 230 -11.36 16.45 -10.21
CA GLU A 230 -10.32 15.75 -9.45
C GLU A 230 -10.98 14.80 -8.45
N TYR A 231 -10.44 13.60 -8.35
CA TYR A 231 -10.75 12.62 -7.32
C TYR A 231 -9.75 12.81 -6.19
N ARG A 232 -10.22 13.04 -4.96
CA ARG A 232 -9.39 13.19 -3.77
C ARG A 232 -9.92 12.25 -2.73
N PHE A 233 -9.19 11.19 -2.44
CA PHE A 233 -9.65 10.17 -1.52
C PHE A 233 -8.52 9.60 -0.68
N THR A 234 -8.89 9.04 0.46
CA THR A 234 -8.04 8.31 1.37
C THR A 234 -8.31 6.82 1.20
N ILE A 235 -7.24 6.02 1.17
CA ILE A 235 -7.29 4.56 1.25
C ILE A 235 -6.82 4.15 2.64
N GLU A 236 -7.70 3.51 3.39
CA GLU A 236 -7.45 3.06 4.75
C GLU A 236 -8.33 1.84 5.05
N ASN A 237 -7.79 0.82 5.72
CA ASN A 237 -8.55 -0.37 6.15
C ASN A 237 -9.37 -1.06 5.05
N ASN A 238 -8.81 -1.21 3.84
CA ASN A 238 -9.51 -1.74 2.67
C ASN A 238 -10.76 -0.94 2.28
N GLU A 239 -10.75 0.38 2.50
CA GLU A 239 -11.80 1.27 2.04
C GLU A 239 -11.19 2.48 1.34
N ILE A 240 -11.85 2.93 0.29
CA ILE A 240 -11.58 4.20 -0.37
C ILE A 240 -12.70 5.15 0.01
N LYS A 241 -12.36 6.29 0.64
CA LYS A 241 -13.31 7.35 1.00
C LYS A 241 -12.82 8.69 0.54
N GLY A 242 -13.68 9.49 -0.08
CA GLY A 242 -13.28 10.83 -0.45
C GLY A 242 -14.32 11.58 -1.25
N ILE A 243 -13.83 12.55 -2.01
CA ILE A 243 -14.64 13.46 -2.80
C ILE A 243 -14.19 13.46 -4.25
N VAL A 244 -15.14 13.73 -5.13
CA VAL A 244 -14.91 14.06 -6.53
C VAL A 244 -15.37 15.48 -6.73
N GLY A 245 -14.53 16.34 -7.33
CA GLY A 245 -14.96 17.69 -7.66
C GLY A 245 -13.90 18.61 -8.24
N THR A 246 -14.26 19.89 -8.44
CA THR A 246 -13.41 20.87 -9.14
C THR A 246 -12.58 21.71 -8.14
N PRO A 247 -11.25 21.89 -8.33
CA PRO A 247 -10.37 22.46 -7.31
C PRO A 247 -10.67 23.90 -6.86
N ARG A 248 -11.31 24.71 -7.71
CA ARG A 248 -11.45 26.15 -7.48
C ARG A 248 -12.67 26.55 -6.69
N ASP A 249 -13.55 25.61 -6.40
CA ASP A 249 -14.82 25.93 -5.80
C ASP A 249 -15.10 24.95 -4.68
N SER A 250 -15.17 25.51 -3.47
CA SER A 250 -16.06 25.04 -2.43
C SER A 250 -17.51 25.13 -2.91
N TYR A 251 -17.87 24.42 -3.98
CA TYR A 251 -19.27 24.17 -4.25
C TYR A 251 -19.74 23.31 -3.09
N SER A 252 -20.67 23.85 -2.32
CA SER A 252 -21.38 23.06 -1.34
C SER A 252 -21.93 21.80 -2.02
N SER A 253 -22.15 20.76 -1.24
CA SER A 253 -22.86 19.53 -1.64
C SER A 253 -24.30 19.77 -2.16
N ASN A 254 -24.66 21.01 -2.50
CA ASN A 254 -25.96 21.46 -2.95
C ASN A 254 -25.93 21.99 -4.40
N ASP A 255 -24.75 22.13 -5.04
CA ASP A 255 -24.69 22.47 -6.47
C ASP A 255 -24.81 21.21 -7.35
N GLY A 256 -26.03 20.93 -7.80
CA GLY A 256 -26.36 19.77 -8.63
C GLY A 256 -25.77 19.79 -10.04
N THR A 257 -25.10 20.88 -10.47
CA THR A 257 -24.62 21.02 -11.85
C THR A 257 -23.19 20.52 -12.07
N THR A 258 -22.42 20.34 -10.99
CA THR A 258 -20.95 20.29 -11.04
C THR A 258 -20.32 18.90 -10.98
N GLY A 259 -21.11 17.82 -10.89
CA GLY A 259 -20.58 16.47 -10.69
C GLY A 259 -19.73 16.38 -9.41
N ASN A 260 -20.02 17.20 -8.41
CA ASN A 260 -19.35 17.13 -7.11
C ASN A 260 -20.08 16.11 -6.23
N GLY A 261 -19.32 15.29 -5.51
CA GLY A 261 -19.92 14.24 -4.70
C GLY A 261 -18.95 13.49 -3.80
N ASN A 262 -19.51 12.61 -2.99
CA ASN A 262 -18.78 11.72 -2.10
C ASN A 262 -18.60 10.36 -2.78
N LEU A 263 -17.41 9.81 -2.64
CA LEU A 263 -17.01 8.52 -3.17
C LEU A 263 -16.72 7.58 -2.00
N TRP A 264 -17.30 6.38 -2.04
CA TRP A 264 -16.99 5.31 -1.10
C TRP A 264 -16.91 3.97 -1.84
N LEU A 265 -15.73 3.35 -1.83
CA LEU A 265 -15.46 2.08 -2.52
C LEU A 265 -14.79 1.07 -1.59
N ILE A 266 -15.00 -0.21 -1.88
CA ILE A 266 -14.34 -1.35 -1.23
C ILE A 266 -13.77 -2.30 -2.30
N PRO A 267 -12.85 -3.23 -1.95
CA PRO A 267 -12.30 -4.17 -2.92
C PRO A 267 -13.40 -4.97 -3.59
N ALA A 268 -13.32 -5.14 -4.91
CA ALA A 268 -14.34 -5.85 -5.68
C ALA A 268 -14.54 -7.31 -5.21
N ALA A 269 -13.51 -7.94 -4.64
CA ALA A 269 -13.61 -9.27 -4.05
C ALA A 269 -14.55 -9.35 -2.83
N ILE A 270 -14.86 -8.21 -2.21
CA ILE A 270 -15.68 -8.09 -1.00
C ILE A 270 -17.04 -7.42 -1.32
N TYR A 271 -17.19 -6.86 -2.52
CA TYR A 271 -18.38 -6.11 -2.91
C TYR A 271 -19.54 -7.05 -3.29
N ASP A 272 -20.65 -7.00 -2.54
CA ASP A 272 -21.90 -7.70 -2.88
C ASP A 272 -22.88 -6.76 -3.59
N GLU A 273 -23.05 -6.97 -4.90
CA GLU A 273 -23.96 -6.19 -5.75
C GLU A 273 -25.43 -6.25 -5.28
N ARG A 274 -25.82 -7.26 -4.48
CA ARG A 274 -27.19 -7.41 -3.97
C ARG A 274 -27.52 -6.44 -2.84
N ASN A 275 -26.52 -5.86 -2.19
CA ASN A 275 -26.68 -4.91 -1.09
C ASN A 275 -26.57 -3.45 -1.54
N ALA A 276 -26.42 -3.20 -2.84
CA ALA A 276 -26.46 -1.84 -3.36
C ALA A 276 -27.84 -1.22 -3.06
N PRO A 277 -27.91 0.01 -2.52
CA PRO A 277 -29.17 0.65 -2.21
C PRO A 277 -30.02 0.79 -3.48
N PRO A 278 -31.36 0.64 -3.37
CA PRO A 278 -32.24 0.89 -4.50
C PRO A 278 -32.07 2.34 -4.96
N VAL A 279 -31.89 2.53 -6.26
CA VAL A 279 -31.85 3.86 -6.87
C VAL A 279 -33.24 4.47 -6.68
N LEU A 280 -33.32 5.61 -5.99
CA LEU A 280 -34.57 6.35 -5.84
C LEU A 280 -34.95 6.93 -7.20
N GLU A 281 -36.14 6.56 -7.70
CA GLU A 281 -36.77 7.05 -8.94
C GLU A 281 -37.05 8.56 -8.91
#